data_AF-X1ISJ3-F1
#
_entry.id   AF-X1ISJ3-F1
#
_cell.length_a   1.000
_cell.length_b   1.000
_cell.length_c   1.000
_cell.angle_alpha   90.00
_cell.angle_beta   90.00
_cell.angle_gamma   90.00
#
_symmetry.space_group_name_H-M   'P 1'
#
loop_
_entity.id
_entity.type
_entity.pdbx_description
1 polymer ?
#
loop_
_entity_poly.entity_id
_entity_poly.type
_entity_poly.pdbx_seq_one_letter_code
_entity_poly.pdbx_strand_id
1 'polypeptide(L)' 'RPEFALIAELNLNPQEVLLIGDTIHDYDVSKHIGCDCLLIASGHHSYEKLARLGIDVISTLKEIIQI' A
#
# COMPACT_ATOMS: atom_id res chain seq x y z
N ARG A 1 -8.91 2.08 -15.03
CA ARG A 1 -7.84 2.84 -14.37
C ARG A 1 -6.56 2.00 -14.51
N PRO A 2 -5.50 2.53 -15.14
CA PRO A 2 -4.36 1.74 -15.60
C PRO A 2 -3.60 1.02 -14.48
N GLU A 3 -3.64 1.55 -13.25
CA GLU A 3 -2.97 0.97 -12.08
C GLU A 3 -3.41 -0.46 -11.73
N PHE A 4 -4.61 -0.88 -12.14
CA PHE A 4 -5.09 -2.26 -11.93
C PHE A 4 -4.50 -3.28 -12.91
N ALA A 5 -4.03 -2.83 -14.07
CA ALA A 5 -3.52 -3.72 -15.11
C ALA A 5 -2.07 -4.16 -14.83
N LEU A 6 -1.29 -3.38 -14.08
CA LEU A 6 0.14 -3.59 -13.88
C LEU A 6 0.47 -4.99 -13.32
N ILE A 7 -0.25 -5.46 -12.29
CA ILE A 7 0.00 -6.77 -11.67
C ILE A 7 -0.28 -7.92 -12.66
N ALA A 8 -1.35 -7.78 -13.44
CA ALA A 8 -1.71 -8.76 -14.47
C ALA A 8 -0.70 -8.75 -15.64
N GLU A 9 -0.25 -7.57 -16.07
CA GLU A 9 0.76 -7.41 -17.12
C GLU A 9 2.12 -7.99 -16.72
N LEU A 10 2.48 -7.89 -15.44
CA LEU A 10 3.69 -8.47 -14.87
C LEU A 10 3.54 -9.96 -14.51
N ASN A 11 2.35 -10.54 -14.68
CA ASN A 11 2.04 -11.94 -14.36
C ASN A 11 2.43 -12.33 -12.92
N LEU A 12 2.22 -11.42 -11.97
CA LEU A 12 2.51 -11.62 -10.55
C LEU A 12 1.28 -12.18 -9.81
N ASN A 13 1.52 -13.00 -8.80
CA ASN A 13 0.47 -13.43 -7.87
C ASN A 13 0.20 -12.31 -6.86
N PRO A 14 -1.04 -11.76 -6.75
CA PRO A 14 -1.35 -10.69 -5.80
C PRO A 14 -1.02 -11.02 -4.33
N GLN A 15 -1.09 -12.30 -3.96
CA GLN A 15 -0.77 -12.75 -2.60
C GLN A 15 0.73 -12.72 -2.27
N GLU A 16 1.58 -12.49 -3.26
CA GLU A 16 3.04 -12.34 -3.10
C GLU A 16 3.48 -10.88 -3.30
N VAL A 17 2.51 -9.95 -3.36
CA VAL A 17 2.74 -8.53 -3.61
C VAL A 17 2.33 -7.71 -2.39
N LEU A 18 3.21 -6.79 -1.98
CA LEU A 18 2.91 -5.75 -1.00
C LEU A 18 2.87 -4.40 -1.73
N LEU A 19 1.71 -3.74 -1.70
CA LEU A 19 1.56 -2.37 -2.18
C LEU A 19 1.90 -1.39 -1.06
N ILE A 20 2.90 -0.54 -1.29
CA ILE A 20 3.32 0.52 -0.35
C ILE A 20 2.94 1.88 -0.93
N GLY A 21 2.14 2.66 -0.21
CA GLY A 21 1.65 3.98 -0.65
C GLY A 21 1.41 4.96 0.50
N ASP A 22 1.03 6.19 0.19
CA ASP A 22 0.88 7.28 1.17
C ASP A 22 -0.53 7.90 1.16
N THR A 23 -1.46 7.34 0.40
CA THR A 23 -2.83 7.82 0.27
C THR A 23 -3.89 6.75 0.60
N ILE A 24 -5.13 7.20 0.76
CA ILE A 24 -6.30 6.30 0.83
C ILE A 24 -6.53 5.62 -0.54
N HIS A 25 -6.18 6.30 -1.64
CA HIS A 25 -6.32 5.72 -2.98
C HIS A 25 -5.42 4.49 -3.14
N ASP A 26 -4.21 4.48 -2.60
CA ASP A 26 -3.32 3.32 -2.61
C ASP A 26 -3.95 2.11 -1.88
N TYR A 27 -4.63 2.36 -0.75
CA TYR A 27 -5.41 1.35 -0.06
C TYR A 27 -6.55 0.81 -0.94
N ASP A 28 -7.35 1.68 -1.55
CA ASP A 28 -8.44 1.26 -2.44
C ASP A 28 -7.93 0.42 -3.62
N VAL A 29 -6.77 0.80 -4.17
CA VAL A 29 -6.10 0.05 -5.24
C VAL A 29 -5.67 -1.33 -4.76
N SER A 30 -5.04 -1.44 -3.58
CA SER A 30 -4.64 -2.73 -3.01
C SER A 30 -5.83 -3.69 -2.83
N LYS A 31 -6.98 -3.17 -2.38
CA LYS A 31 -8.20 -3.97 -2.21
C LYS A 31 -8.80 -4.41 -3.53
N HIS A 32 -8.70 -3.59 -4.56
CA HIS A 32 -9.16 -3.95 -5.89
C HIS A 32 -8.27 -5.02 -6.54
N ILE A 33 -6.95 -4.91 -6.36
CA ILE A 33 -5.97 -5.88 -6.85
C ILE A 33 -6.03 -7.18 -6.04
N GLY A 34 -6.40 -7.10 -4.76
CA GLY A 34 -6.40 -8.23 -3.83
C GLY A 34 -5.01 -8.54 -3.28
N CYS A 35 -4.15 -7.53 -3.13
CA CYS A 35 -2.82 -7.67 -2.54
C CYS A 35 -2.74 -7.06 -1.12
N ASP A 36 -1.64 -7.35 -0.42
CA ASP A 36 -1.37 -6.72 0.87
C ASP A 36 -1.04 -5.24 0.71
N CYS A 37 -1.28 -4.45 1.77
CA CYS A 37 -1.07 -3.01 1.76
C CYS A 37 -0.41 -2.52 3.03
N LEU A 38 0.59 -1.66 2.86
CA LEU A 38 1.26 -0.94 3.92
C LEU A 38 1.26 0.54 3.57
N LEU A 39 0.81 1.40 4.50
CA LEU A 39 0.79 2.84 4.25
C LEU A 39 1.92 3.54 4.98
N ILE A 40 2.43 4.62 4.38
CA ILE A 40 3.47 5.46 4.96
C ILE A 40 2.97 6.87 5.23
N ALA A 41 3.00 7.28 6.50
CA ALA A 41 2.57 8.59 6.97
C ALA A 41 3.65 9.68 6.82
N SER A 42 4.47 9.61 5.77
CA SER A 42 5.48 10.62 5.43
C SER A 42 5.24 11.29 4.07
N GLY A 43 4.04 11.11 3.51
CA GLY A 43 3.64 11.62 2.20
C GLY A 43 2.41 12.53 2.26
N HIS A 44 1.43 12.27 1.39
CA HIS A 44 0.28 13.15 1.15
C HIS A 44 -0.77 13.15 2.27
N HIS A 45 -0.98 12.03 2.96
CA HIS A 45 -1.91 11.94 4.08
C HIS A 45 -1.20 11.80 5.43
N SER A 46 -1.80 12.39 6.48
CA SER A 46 -1.31 12.25 7.85
C SER A 46 -1.56 10.85 8.40
N TYR A 47 -0.81 10.49 9.45
CA TYR A 47 -0.96 9.22 10.15
C TYR A 47 -2.39 8.99 10.64
N GLU A 48 -3.03 10.01 11.24
CA GLU A 48 -4.39 9.88 11.78
C GLU A 48 -5.43 9.60 10.70
N LYS A 49 -5.20 10.10 9.48
CA LYS A 49 -6.09 9.85 8.35
C LYS A 49 -5.93 8.42 7.82
N LEU A 50 -4.69 7.93 7.75
CA LEU A 50 -4.38 6.58 7.25
C LEU A 50 -4.75 5.50 8.28
N ALA A 51 -4.47 5.72 9.56
CA ALA A 51 -4.75 4.76 10.65
C ALA A 51 -6.24 4.40 10.79
N ARG A 52 -7.15 5.27 10.30
CA ARG A 52 -8.60 4.99 10.27
C ARG A 52 -8.98 3.83 9.33
N LEU A 53 -8.10 3.44 8.41
CA LEU A 53 -8.33 2.35 7.47
C LEU A 53 -8.12 0.96 8.11
N GLY A 54 -7.59 0.90 9.33
CA GLY A 54 -7.40 -0.36 10.06
C GLY A 54 -6.32 -1.26 9.48
N ILE A 55 -5.33 -0.70 8.79
CA ILE A 55 -4.15 -1.40 8.28
C ILE A 55 -2.88 -0.80 8.87
N ASP A 56 -1.75 -1.49 8.68
CA ASP A 56 -0.47 -1.02 9.17
C ASP A 56 -0.07 0.30 8.50
N VAL A 57 0.36 1.25 9.34
CA VAL A 57 0.88 2.53 8.92
C VAL A 57 2.22 2.76 9.60
N ILE A 58 3.26 2.96 8.79
CA ILE A 58 4.61 3.28 9.24
C ILE A 58 4.90 4.78 9.07
N SER A 59 5.82 5.31 9.86
CA SER A 59 6.23 6.73 9.76
C SER A 59 7.36 6.90 8.75
N THR A 60 8.16 5.86 8.50
CA THR A 60 9.27 5.89 7.53
C THR A 60 9.56 4.50 6.98
N LEU A 61 9.99 4.41 5.70
CA LEU A 61 10.42 3.15 5.08
C LEU A 61 11.53 2.43 5.84
N LYS A 62 12.30 3.14 6.68
CA LYS A 62 13.34 2.53 7.52
C LYS A 62 12.77 1.50 8.50
N GLU A 63 11.50 1.61 8.89
CA GLU A 63 10.84 0.66 9.79
C GLU A 63 10.67 -0.74 9.17
N ILE A 64 10.80 -0.86 7.84
CA ILE A 64 10.67 -2.13 7.10
C ILE A 64 11.99 -2.92 7.12
N ILE A 65 13.12 -2.24 7.32
CA ILE A 65 14.44 -2.87 7.21
C ILE A 65 14.80 -3.51 8.55
N GLN A 66 14.82 -4.84 8.61
CA GLN A 66 15.49 -5.57 9.68
C GLN A 66 16.96 -5.73 9.29
N ILE A 67 17.85 -5.02 9.98
CA ILE A 67 19.31 -5.16 9.86
C ILE A 67 19.79 -6.09 10.97
#